data_AF-A0A2V9F881-F1
#
_entry.id   AF-A0A2V9F881-F1
#
_cell.length_a   1.000
_cell.length_b   1.000
_cell.length_c   1.000
_cell.angle_alpha   90.00
_cell.angle_beta   90.00
_cell.angle_gamma   90.00
#
_symmetry.space_group_name_H-M   'P 1'
#
loop_
_entity.id
_entity.type
_entity.pdbx_description
1 polymer ?
#
loop_
_entity_poly.entity_id
_entity_poly.type
_entity_poly.pdbx_seq_one_letter_code
_entity_poly.pdbx_strand_id
1 'polypeptide(L)'
;MVGIIITFLVAVLGLCLLVVFSLRHDGTDKHLNDNQAYVSIVGVSAVFLPPSDAIVGNDDYRKLRTRPELKSVRQMFWRDRRRIVLLWLGELKKDVHTLWKFRRFLVRNGLQVTFREEAGVVFAALVALLFLKVVRVAVFIFGPFALHGALGNARLLVERLSTWGIAPLARVPAARKAEIEQKWQQLLAMGIRTG
;
A
#
# COMPACT_ATOMS: atom_id res chain seq x y z
N MET A 1 7.50 -19.59 23.02
CA MET A 1 7.86 -18.36 22.26
C MET A 1 7.16 -18.26 20.91
N VAL A 2 7.23 -19.26 20.03
CA VAL A 2 6.59 -19.20 18.69
C VAL A 2 5.08 -18.94 18.76
N GLY A 3 4.36 -19.56 19.70
CA GLY A 3 2.92 -19.33 19.90
C GLY A 3 2.58 -17.86 20.18
N ILE A 4 3.29 -17.21 21.11
CA ILE A 4 3.05 -15.81 21.51
C ILE A 4 3.27 -14.84 20.33
N ILE A 5 4.30 -15.09 19.52
CA ILE A 5 4.58 -14.27 18.33
C ILE A 5 3.44 -14.39 17.31
N ILE A 6 2.90 -15.60 17.12
CA ILE A 6 1.78 -15.84 16.22
C ILE A 6 0.51 -15.16 16.75
N THR A 7 0.20 -15.28 18.04
CA THR A 7 -0.97 -14.62 18.64
C THR A 7 -0.88 -13.11 18.51
N PHE A 8 0.31 -12.54 18.75
CA PHE A 8 0.56 -11.12 18.57
C PHE A 8 0.38 -10.67 17.11
N LEU A 9 0.95 -11.40 16.15
CA LEU A 9 0.78 -11.10 14.73
C LEU A 9 -0.69 -11.14 14.31
N VAL A 10 -1.45 -12.15 14.77
CA VAL A 10 -2.88 -12.28 14.47
C VAL A 10 -3.68 -11.16 15.11
N ALA A 11 -3.41 -10.79 16.36
CA ALA A 11 -4.09 -9.69 17.04
C ALA A 11 -3.83 -8.35 16.34
N VAL A 12 -2.58 -8.05 15.98
CA VAL A 12 -2.23 -6.82 15.25
C VAL A 12 -2.83 -6.83 13.84
N LEU A 13 -2.78 -7.96 13.13
CA LEU A 13 -3.42 -8.09 11.81
C LEU A 13 -4.92 -7.85 11.92
N GLY A 14 -5.60 -8.46 12.89
CA GLY A 14 -7.03 -8.27 13.15
C GLY A 14 -7.37 -6.83 13.47
N LEU A 15 -6.59 -6.17 14.33
CA LEU A 15 -6.77 -4.75 14.65
C LEU A 15 -6.59 -3.86 13.41
N CYS A 16 -5.54 -4.08 12.63
CA CYS A 16 -5.31 -3.36 11.39
C CYS A 16 -6.48 -3.56 10.41
N LEU A 17 -6.96 -4.80 10.24
CA LEU A 17 -8.09 -5.11 9.36
C LEU A 17 -9.40 -4.45 9.83
N LEU A 18 -9.65 -4.41 11.14
CA LEU A 18 -10.80 -3.68 11.71
C LEU A 18 -10.72 -2.19 11.42
N VAL A 19 -9.52 -1.60 11.50
CA VAL A 19 -9.32 -0.20 11.10
C VAL A 19 -9.55 -0.04 9.59
N VAL A 20 -8.97 -0.89 8.74
CA VAL A 20 -9.22 -0.84 7.27
C VAL A 20 -10.72 -0.95 6.95
N PHE A 21 -11.42 -1.84 7.65
CA PHE A 21 -12.85 -2.07 7.47
C PHE A 21 -13.69 -0.88 7.95
N SER A 22 -13.33 -0.27 9.07
CA SER A 22 -13.99 0.96 9.56
C SER A 22 -13.79 2.11 8.56
N LEU A 23 -12.57 2.23 8.00
CA LEU A 23 -12.27 3.18 6.94
C LEU A 23 -12.98 2.85 5.61
N ARG A 24 -13.53 1.63 5.45
CA ARG A 24 -14.34 1.23 4.28
C ARG A 24 -15.80 1.62 4.40
N HIS A 25 -16.33 1.78 5.61
CA HIS A 25 -17.72 2.17 5.83
C HIS A 25 -17.92 3.67 5.97
N ASP A 26 -16.86 4.45 6.12
CA ASP A 26 -16.93 5.90 6.06
C ASP A 26 -17.17 6.31 4.60
N GLY A 27 -18.45 6.50 4.23
CA GLY A 27 -19.05 6.56 2.87
C GLY A 27 -18.50 7.59 1.88
N THR A 28 -17.19 7.60 1.71
CA THR A 28 -16.37 8.53 0.92
C THR A 28 -16.19 8.03 -0.52
N ASP A 29 -17.01 7.08 -0.96
CA ASP A 29 -16.92 6.47 -2.29
C ASP A 29 -17.20 7.47 -3.43
N LYS A 30 -17.99 8.54 -3.17
CA LYS A 30 -18.23 9.59 -4.17
C LYS A 30 -17.01 10.45 -4.49
N HIS A 31 -16.04 10.57 -3.58
CA HIS A 31 -14.80 11.33 -3.80
C HIS A 31 -13.66 10.48 -4.37
N LEU A 32 -13.83 9.16 -4.48
CA LEU A 32 -12.78 8.24 -4.92
C LEU A 32 -12.53 8.33 -6.44
N ASN A 33 -13.56 8.56 -7.24
CA ASN A 33 -13.45 8.54 -8.72
C ASN A 33 -12.77 9.82 -9.28
N ASP A 34 -13.12 11.00 -8.77
CA ASP A 34 -12.52 12.28 -9.23
C ASP A 34 -11.05 12.44 -8.82
N ASN A 35 -10.64 11.81 -7.71
CA ASN A 35 -9.29 11.92 -7.18
C ASN A 35 -8.30 10.94 -7.83
N GLN A 36 -8.81 9.95 -8.59
CA GLN A 36 -8.00 8.93 -9.23
C GLN A 36 -7.12 9.49 -10.37
N ALA A 37 -7.62 10.54 -11.06
CA ALA A 37 -6.87 11.27 -12.09
C ALA A 37 -5.58 11.90 -11.55
N TYR A 38 -5.55 12.25 -10.27
CA TYR A 38 -4.42 12.93 -9.63
C TYR A 38 -3.39 11.96 -9.01
N VAL A 39 -3.66 10.64 -8.99
CA VAL A 39 -2.72 9.64 -8.45
C VAL A 39 -1.44 9.54 -9.28
N SER A 40 -1.52 9.82 -10.58
CA SER A 40 -0.35 9.93 -11.46
C SER A 40 0.64 11.01 -10.99
N ILE A 41 0.12 12.13 -10.46
CA ILE A 41 0.93 13.30 -10.05
C ILE A 41 1.91 12.94 -8.93
N VAL A 42 1.52 12.01 -8.04
CA VAL A 42 2.34 11.66 -6.87
C VAL A 42 3.48 10.69 -7.23
N GLY A 43 3.37 9.97 -8.36
CA GLY A 43 4.36 8.96 -8.76
C GLY A 43 4.25 7.65 -7.96
N VAL A 44 3.04 7.28 -7.55
CA VAL A 44 2.77 6.06 -6.77
C VAL A 44 2.70 4.85 -7.70
N SER A 45 3.46 3.79 -7.38
CA SER A 45 3.53 2.57 -8.20
C SER A 45 2.33 1.62 -7.97
N ALA A 46 1.63 1.73 -6.83
CA ALA A 46 0.48 0.91 -6.43
C ALA A 46 -0.62 0.81 -7.49
N VAL A 47 -0.83 1.87 -8.29
CA VAL A 47 -1.83 1.89 -9.37
C VAL A 47 -1.43 0.95 -10.52
N PHE A 48 -0.13 0.80 -10.77
CA PHE A 48 0.42 -0.03 -11.85
C PHE A 48 0.75 -1.45 -11.40
N LEU A 49 0.71 -1.71 -10.09
CA LEU A 49 0.99 -3.03 -9.55
C LEU A 49 -0.18 -3.98 -9.93
N PRO A 50 0.11 -5.21 -10.41
CA PRO A 50 -0.94 -6.14 -10.79
C PRO A 50 -1.81 -6.53 -9.59
N PRO A 51 -3.06 -6.98 -9.81
CA PRO A 51 -3.93 -7.47 -8.73
C PRO A 51 -3.22 -8.53 -7.89
N SER A 52 -3.52 -8.61 -6.59
CA SER A 52 -2.96 -9.64 -5.70
C SER A 52 -3.13 -11.05 -6.29
N ASP A 53 -4.23 -11.26 -7.00
CA ASP A 53 -4.66 -12.53 -7.57
C ASP A 53 -3.78 -12.94 -8.76
N ALA A 54 -3.25 -11.96 -9.51
CA ALA A 54 -2.27 -12.23 -10.57
C ALA A 54 -0.88 -12.57 -10.00
N ILE A 55 -0.56 -12.09 -8.79
CA ILE A 55 0.73 -12.31 -8.14
C ILE A 55 0.74 -13.63 -7.36
N VAL A 56 -0.37 -13.94 -6.70
CA VAL A 56 -0.52 -15.04 -5.73
C VAL A 56 -1.49 -16.11 -6.24
N GLY A 57 -1.86 -16.06 -7.53
CA GLY A 57 -2.74 -17.04 -8.17
C GLY A 57 -2.40 -18.46 -7.77
N ASN A 58 -3.33 -19.10 -7.05
CA ASN A 58 -3.10 -20.37 -6.38
C ASN A 58 -3.34 -21.57 -7.30
N ASP A 59 -3.92 -21.36 -8.48
CA ASP A 59 -4.31 -22.46 -9.39
C ASP A 59 -3.10 -23.25 -9.90
N ASP A 60 -2.02 -22.57 -10.26
CA ASP A 60 -0.79 -23.22 -10.71
C ASP A 60 -0.08 -23.96 -9.58
N TYR A 61 -0.04 -23.36 -8.39
CA TYR A 61 0.54 -24.01 -7.21
C TYR A 61 -0.28 -25.24 -6.78
N ARG A 62 -1.61 -25.18 -6.87
CA ARG A 62 -2.51 -26.30 -6.57
C ARG A 62 -2.29 -27.46 -7.54
N LYS A 63 -2.14 -27.19 -8.85
CA LYS A 63 -1.80 -28.20 -9.88
C LYS A 63 -0.41 -28.84 -9.64
N LEU A 64 0.56 -28.06 -9.17
CA LEU A 64 1.89 -28.57 -8.79
C LEU A 64 1.88 -29.37 -7.48
N ARG A 65 0.87 -29.18 -6.62
CA ARG A 65 0.73 -29.92 -5.36
C ARG A 65 0.24 -31.34 -5.58
N THR A 66 -0.63 -31.57 -6.57
CA THR A 66 -1.17 -32.90 -6.92
C THR A 66 -0.16 -33.81 -7.62
N ARG A 67 1.00 -33.28 -8.03
CA ARG A 67 2.06 -34.00 -8.76
C ARG A 67 3.30 -34.17 -7.89
N PRO A 68 3.45 -35.30 -7.16
CA PRO A 68 4.60 -35.52 -6.27
C PRO A 68 5.95 -35.53 -7.00
N GLU A 69 5.98 -35.95 -8.27
CA GLU A 69 7.14 -35.98 -9.16
C GLU A 69 7.72 -34.58 -9.46
N LEU A 70 6.91 -33.52 -9.32
CA LEU A 70 7.32 -32.13 -9.56
C LEU A 70 7.71 -31.40 -8.26
N LYS A 71 8.14 -32.11 -7.22
CA LYS A 71 8.49 -31.53 -5.91
C LYS A 71 9.53 -30.40 -6.00
N SER A 72 10.56 -30.55 -6.83
CA SER A 72 11.61 -29.54 -7.04
C SER A 72 11.06 -28.27 -7.69
N VAL A 73 10.27 -28.43 -8.76
CA VAL A 73 9.58 -27.33 -9.48
C VAL A 73 8.64 -26.58 -8.54
N ARG A 74 7.86 -27.31 -7.73
CA ARG A 74 6.98 -26.73 -6.71
C ARG A 74 7.73 -25.88 -5.69
N GLN A 75 8.90 -26.34 -5.22
CA GLN A 75 9.73 -25.58 -4.27
C GLN A 75 10.35 -24.34 -4.91
N MET A 76 10.76 -24.42 -6.18
CA MET A 76 11.26 -23.28 -6.93
C MET A 76 10.16 -22.22 -7.13
N PHE A 77 8.99 -22.64 -7.60
CA PHE A 77 7.82 -21.77 -7.76
C PHE A 77 7.44 -21.09 -6.44
N TRP A 78 7.45 -21.82 -5.33
CA TRP A 78 7.15 -21.26 -4.00
C TRP A 78 8.16 -20.17 -3.60
N ARG A 79 9.46 -20.38 -3.83
CA ARG A 79 10.50 -19.39 -3.53
C ARG A 79 10.38 -18.14 -4.40
N ASP A 80 10.13 -18.32 -5.69
CA ASP A 80 9.99 -17.20 -6.63
C ASP A 80 8.77 -16.37 -6.29
N ARG A 81 7.61 -17.01 -6.05
CA ARG A 81 6.39 -16.30 -5.62
C ARG A 81 6.58 -15.58 -4.30
N ARG A 82 7.28 -16.18 -3.33
CA ARG A 82 7.64 -15.50 -2.08
C ARG A 82 8.49 -14.26 -2.32
N ARG A 83 9.50 -14.34 -3.20
CA ARG A 83 10.33 -13.19 -3.56
C ARG A 83 9.49 -12.08 -4.21
N ILE A 84 8.64 -12.42 -5.16
CA ILE A 84 7.76 -11.46 -5.86
C ILE A 84 6.83 -10.76 -4.86
N VAL A 85 6.16 -11.50 -3.98
CA VAL A 85 5.26 -10.90 -2.96
C VAL A 85 6.02 -9.99 -2.01
N LEU A 86 7.23 -10.36 -1.57
CA LEU A 86 8.04 -9.52 -0.69
C LEU A 86 8.56 -8.25 -1.36
N LEU A 87 8.86 -8.31 -2.67
CA LEU A 87 9.19 -7.13 -3.48
C LEU A 87 7.97 -6.23 -3.64
N TRP A 88 6.82 -6.81 -3.97
CA TRP A 88 5.55 -6.11 -4.10
C TRP A 88 5.15 -5.35 -2.83
N LEU A 89 5.23 -6.00 -1.67
CA LEU A 89 5.04 -5.35 -0.36
C LEU A 89 6.07 -4.25 -0.09
N GLY A 90 7.28 -4.40 -0.62
CA GLY A 90 8.33 -3.39 -0.56
C GLY A 90 7.97 -2.13 -1.34
N GLU A 91 7.44 -2.29 -2.55
CA GLU A 91 6.95 -1.17 -3.37
C GLU A 91 5.75 -0.47 -2.73
N LEU A 92 4.76 -1.21 -2.23
CA LEU A 92 3.65 -0.62 -1.47
C LEU A 92 4.11 0.18 -0.25
N LYS A 93 5.16 -0.28 0.43
CA LYS A 93 5.74 0.49 1.55
C LYS A 93 6.39 1.78 1.06
N LYS A 94 7.13 1.75 -0.06
CA LYS A 94 7.72 2.96 -0.65
C LYS A 94 6.64 3.95 -1.05
N ASP A 95 5.56 3.47 -1.65
CA ASP A 95 4.40 4.26 -2.03
C ASP A 95 3.80 5.03 -0.85
N VAL A 96 3.62 4.36 0.30
CA VAL A 96 3.16 5.04 1.53
C VAL A 96 4.15 6.13 1.97
N HIS A 97 5.46 5.92 1.83
CA HIS A 97 6.45 6.95 2.16
C HIS A 97 6.45 8.10 1.16
N THR A 98 6.29 7.82 -0.14
CA THR A 98 6.18 8.84 -1.19
C THR A 98 4.95 9.71 -0.95
N LEU A 99 3.81 9.09 -0.64
CA LEU A 99 2.57 9.78 -0.28
C LEU A 99 2.74 10.67 0.95
N TRP A 100 3.43 10.17 1.96
CA TRP A 100 3.76 10.94 3.15
C TRP A 100 4.62 12.17 2.85
N LYS A 101 5.68 11.98 2.05
CA LYS A 101 6.56 13.08 1.61
C LYS A 101 5.81 14.10 0.76
N PHE A 102 4.96 13.64 -0.15
CA PHE A 102 4.11 14.48 -0.98
C PHE A 102 3.18 15.34 -0.12
N ARG A 103 2.55 14.73 0.91
CA ARG A 103 1.68 15.48 1.83
C ARG A 103 2.43 16.56 2.60
N ARG A 104 3.60 16.24 3.16
CA ARG A 104 4.46 17.26 3.80
C ARG A 104 4.86 18.36 2.82
N PHE A 105 5.12 18.01 1.56
CA PHE A 105 5.41 18.97 0.52
C PHE A 105 4.21 19.90 0.25
N LEU A 106 2.98 19.38 0.17
CA LEU A 106 1.78 20.21 0.01
C LEU A 106 1.60 21.19 1.18
N VAL A 107 1.74 20.72 2.42
CA VAL A 107 1.64 21.57 3.61
C VAL A 107 2.72 22.67 3.60
N ARG A 108 3.97 22.33 3.27
CA ARG A 108 5.07 23.30 3.15
C ARG A 108 4.85 24.34 2.05
N ASN A 109 4.15 23.99 0.97
CA ASN A 109 3.80 24.91 -0.11
C ASN A 109 2.50 25.70 0.16
N GLY A 110 2.04 25.72 1.42
CA GLY A 110 0.97 26.59 1.87
C GLY A 110 -0.44 26.07 1.56
N LEU A 111 -0.63 24.75 1.41
CA LEU A 111 -1.99 24.20 1.51
C LEU A 111 -2.42 24.21 2.97
N GLN A 112 -3.55 24.87 3.23
CA GLN A 112 -4.23 24.79 4.53
C GLN A 112 -4.88 23.42 4.67
N VAL A 113 -4.33 22.62 5.58
CA VAL A 113 -4.89 21.32 5.99
C VAL A 113 -5.29 21.46 7.46
N THR A 114 -6.48 21.01 7.81
CA THR A 114 -6.91 21.05 9.21
C THR A 114 -6.12 20.02 10.03
N PHE A 115 -5.90 20.30 11.32
CA PHE A 115 -5.20 19.37 12.21
C PHE A 115 -5.86 17.98 12.25
N ARG A 116 -7.20 17.94 12.18
CA ARG A 116 -7.97 16.69 12.13
C ARG A 116 -7.72 15.89 10.85
N GLU A 117 -7.71 16.56 9.68
CA GLU A 117 -7.35 15.92 8.41
C GLU A 117 -5.90 15.43 8.44
N GLU A 118 -4.99 16.21 9.01
CA GLU A 118 -3.58 15.83 9.12
C GLU A 118 -3.42 14.56 9.96
N ALA A 119 -3.96 14.58 11.19
CA ALA A 119 -3.92 13.46 12.14
C ALA A 119 -4.55 12.18 11.58
N GLY A 120 -5.68 12.27 10.89
CA GLY A 120 -6.36 11.12 10.29
C GLY A 120 -5.49 10.40 9.25
N VAL A 121 -4.80 11.16 8.40
CA VAL A 121 -3.91 10.57 7.38
C VAL A 121 -2.58 10.11 7.97
N VAL A 122 -2.03 10.79 9.00
CA VAL A 122 -0.88 10.26 9.76
C VAL A 122 -1.23 8.90 10.36
N PHE A 123 -2.37 8.82 11.02
CA PHE A 123 -2.86 7.59 11.63
C PHE A 123 -3.04 6.49 10.59
N ALA A 124 -3.69 6.80 9.46
CA ALA A 124 -3.89 5.86 8.37
C ALA A 124 -2.55 5.38 7.76
N ALA A 125 -1.57 6.27 7.58
CA ALA A 125 -0.24 5.93 7.08
C ALA A 125 0.52 5.03 8.08
N LEU A 126 0.43 5.30 9.38
CA LEU A 126 1.03 4.44 10.41
C LEU A 126 0.40 3.05 10.43
N VAL A 127 -0.93 2.97 10.36
CA VAL A 127 -1.67 1.70 10.26
C VAL A 127 -1.27 0.94 8.99
N ALA A 128 -1.08 1.63 7.86
CA ALA A 128 -0.61 1.04 6.62
C ALA A 128 0.77 0.40 6.75
N LEU A 129 1.72 1.16 7.31
CA LEU A 129 3.08 0.69 7.50
C LEU A 129 3.12 -0.50 8.47
N LEU A 130 2.31 -0.46 9.53
CA LEU A 130 2.18 -1.56 10.47
C LEU A 130 1.59 -2.80 9.79
N PHE A 131 0.49 -2.64 9.06
CA PHE A 131 -0.16 -3.72 8.33
C PHE A 131 0.79 -4.36 7.30
N LEU A 132 1.46 -3.55 6.47
CA LEU A 132 2.43 -4.03 5.50
C LEU A 132 3.60 -4.77 6.15
N LYS A 133 4.07 -4.32 7.33
CA LYS A 133 5.09 -5.04 8.11
C LYS A 133 4.59 -6.39 8.59
N VAL A 134 3.39 -6.45 9.16
CA VAL A 134 2.80 -7.70 9.66
C VAL A 134 2.59 -8.69 8.52
N VAL A 135 2.00 -8.25 7.40
CA VAL A 135 1.80 -9.09 6.21
C VAL A 135 3.15 -9.57 5.66
N ARG A 136 4.18 -8.73 5.63
CA ARG A 136 5.54 -9.12 5.22
C ARG A 136 6.11 -10.22 6.10
N VAL A 137 6.01 -10.08 7.42
CA VAL A 137 6.47 -11.09 8.39
C VAL A 137 5.68 -12.39 8.21
N ALA A 138 4.37 -12.29 8.06
CA ALA A 138 3.53 -13.46 7.92
C ALA A 138 3.75 -14.18 6.58
N VAL A 139 3.99 -13.48 5.47
CA VAL A 139 4.44 -14.08 4.20
C VAL A 139 5.82 -14.73 4.35
N PHE A 140 6.71 -14.15 5.16
CA PHE A 140 8.01 -14.74 5.44
C PHE A 140 7.88 -16.06 6.23
N ILE A 141 6.98 -16.13 7.21
CA ILE A 141 6.81 -17.31 8.07
C ILE A 141 5.94 -18.39 7.40
N PHE A 142 4.74 -18.02 6.93
CA PHE A 142 3.72 -18.94 6.43
C PHE A 142 3.77 -19.14 4.90
N GLY A 143 4.53 -18.29 4.20
CA GLY A 143 4.67 -18.34 2.75
C GLY A 143 3.72 -17.40 1.99
N PRO A 144 3.90 -17.28 0.67
CA PRO A 144 3.21 -16.31 -0.17
C PRO A 144 1.70 -16.54 -0.31
N PHE A 145 1.22 -17.78 -0.16
CA PHE A 145 -0.18 -18.14 -0.43
C PHE A 145 -1.08 -18.11 0.82
N ALA A 146 -0.52 -17.98 2.02
CA ALA A 146 -1.29 -18.07 3.26
C ALA A 146 -2.23 -16.87 3.48
N LEU A 147 -1.98 -15.74 2.82
CA LEU A 147 -2.61 -14.44 3.12
C LEU A 147 -3.10 -13.70 1.89
N HIS A 148 -3.71 -14.42 0.95
CA HIS A 148 -4.24 -13.86 -0.29
C HIS A 148 -5.17 -12.64 -0.05
N GLY A 149 -6.13 -12.77 0.89
CA GLY A 149 -7.03 -11.67 1.24
C GLY A 149 -6.33 -10.47 1.90
N ALA A 150 -5.29 -10.71 2.71
CA ALA A 150 -4.54 -9.62 3.34
C ALA A 150 -3.68 -8.85 2.32
N LEU A 151 -3.19 -9.53 1.29
CA LEU A 151 -2.47 -8.88 0.18
C LEU A 151 -3.41 -7.98 -0.63
N GLY A 152 -4.63 -8.45 -0.95
CA GLY A 152 -5.66 -7.60 -1.57
C GLY A 152 -5.97 -6.35 -0.73
N ASN A 153 -6.15 -6.52 0.58
CA ASN A 153 -6.38 -5.40 1.50
C ASN A 153 -5.18 -4.45 1.61
N ALA A 154 -3.95 -4.94 1.47
CA ALA A 154 -2.74 -4.11 1.50
C ALA A 154 -2.74 -3.10 0.36
N ARG A 155 -3.08 -3.56 -0.85
CA ARG A 155 -3.20 -2.71 -2.04
C ARG A 155 -4.31 -1.68 -1.87
N LEU A 156 -5.52 -2.12 -1.53
CA LEU A 156 -6.67 -1.23 -1.34
C LEU A 156 -6.39 -0.12 -0.33
N LEU A 157 -5.65 -0.46 0.73
CA LEU A 157 -5.29 0.50 1.75
C LEU A 157 -4.28 1.55 1.24
N VAL A 158 -3.28 1.16 0.44
CA VAL A 158 -2.37 2.12 -0.21
C VAL A 158 -3.10 2.96 -1.26
N GLU A 159 -4.00 2.38 -2.03
CA GLU A 159 -4.84 3.12 -2.99
C GLU A 159 -5.70 4.17 -2.29
N ARG A 160 -6.30 3.86 -1.14
CA ARG A 160 -7.07 4.85 -0.37
C ARG A 160 -6.20 5.94 0.22
N LEU A 161 -5.02 5.57 0.73
CA LEU A 161 -4.06 6.57 1.19
C LEU A 161 -3.62 7.49 0.06
N SER A 162 -3.54 7.00 -1.18
CA SER A 162 -3.25 7.85 -2.32
C SER A 162 -4.37 8.86 -2.54
N THR A 163 -5.62 8.40 -2.52
CA THR A 163 -6.81 9.27 -2.63
C THR A 163 -6.83 10.34 -1.53
N TRP A 164 -6.61 9.97 -0.26
CA TRP A 164 -6.63 10.92 0.85
C TRP A 164 -5.43 11.87 0.87
N GLY A 165 -4.25 11.38 0.49
CA GLY A 165 -3.05 12.19 0.37
C GLY A 165 -3.19 13.28 -0.70
N ILE A 166 -4.04 13.04 -1.69
CA ILE A 166 -4.23 13.91 -2.86
C ILE A 166 -5.52 14.74 -2.76
N ALA A 167 -6.49 14.36 -1.93
CA ALA A 167 -7.73 15.11 -1.71
C ALA A 167 -7.53 16.63 -1.51
N PRO A 168 -6.47 17.12 -0.83
CA PRO A 168 -6.23 18.56 -0.72
C PRO A 168 -5.97 19.25 -2.08
N LEU A 169 -5.41 18.56 -3.08
CA LEU A 169 -5.23 19.09 -4.43
C LEU A 169 -6.55 19.37 -5.15
N ALA A 170 -7.65 18.72 -4.78
CA ALA A 170 -8.96 19.01 -5.37
C ALA A 170 -9.37 20.48 -5.16
N ARG A 171 -8.97 21.07 -4.03
CA ARG A 171 -9.31 22.45 -3.63
C ARG A 171 -8.38 23.53 -4.22
N VAL A 172 -7.34 23.13 -4.94
CA VAL A 172 -6.32 24.06 -5.49
C VAL A 172 -6.74 24.52 -6.89
N PRO A 173 -6.51 25.79 -7.30
CA PRO A 173 -6.73 26.23 -8.67
C PRO A 173 -5.80 25.53 -9.68
N ALA A 174 -6.26 25.25 -10.89
CA ALA A 174 -5.52 24.48 -11.90
C ALA A 174 -4.10 25.01 -12.19
N ALA A 175 -3.93 26.33 -12.29
CA ALA A 175 -2.62 26.97 -12.50
C ALA A 175 -1.61 26.65 -11.39
N ARG A 176 -2.06 26.65 -10.13
CA ARG A 176 -1.22 26.31 -8.97
C ARG A 176 -0.97 24.80 -8.85
N LYS A 177 -1.89 23.95 -9.34
CA LYS A 177 -1.67 22.49 -9.39
C LYS A 177 -0.51 22.13 -10.33
N ALA A 178 -0.45 22.74 -11.51
CA ALA A 178 0.60 22.48 -12.49
C ALA A 178 2.00 22.86 -11.96
N GLU A 179 2.10 23.97 -11.21
CA GLU A 179 3.35 24.38 -10.56
C GLU A 179 3.80 23.40 -9.46
N ILE A 180 2.86 22.93 -8.63
CA ILE A 180 3.09 21.93 -7.58
C ILE A 180 3.55 20.60 -8.20
N GLU A 181 2.91 20.18 -9.29
CA GLU A 181 3.28 18.96 -10.03
C GLU A 181 4.70 19.06 -10.59
N GLN A 182 5.04 20.14 -11.29
CA GLN A 182 6.39 20.34 -11.84
C GLN A 182 7.46 20.33 -10.74
N LYS A 183 7.25 21.06 -9.64
CA LYS A 183 8.17 21.08 -8.50
C LYS A 183 8.32 19.70 -7.85
N TRP A 184 7.22 18.96 -7.73
CA TRP A 184 7.25 17.61 -7.18
C TRP A 184 8.00 16.62 -8.08
N GLN A 185 7.76 16.65 -9.40
CA GLN A 185 8.45 15.81 -10.37
C GLN A 185 9.96 16.10 -10.41
N GLN A 186 10.36 17.36 -10.27
CA GLN A 186 11.76 17.74 -10.12
C GLN A 186 12.38 17.14 -8.84
N LEU A 187 11.66 17.16 -7.72
CA LEU A 187 12.13 16.56 -6.46
C LEU A 187 12.23 15.03 -6.55
N LEU A 188 11.31 14.38 -7.26
CA LEU A 188 11.37 12.95 -7.56
C LEU A 188 12.59 12.61 -8.43
N ALA A 189 12.82 13.37 -9.50
CA ALA A 189 13.96 13.19 -10.41
C ALA A 189 15.31 13.40 -9.72
N MET A 190 15.37 14.29 -8.72
CA MET A 190 16.56 14.50 -7.88
C MET A 190 16.73 13.45 -6.75
N GLY A 191 15.88 12.41 -6.70
CA GLY A 191 16.00 11.31 -5.74
C GLY A 191 15.63 11.69 -4.29
N ILE A 192 14.77 12.71 -4.12
CA ILE A 192 14.30 13.27 -2.85
C ILE A 192 15.37 13.29 -1.73
N ARG A 193 16.35 14.18 -1.84
CA ARG A 193 17.03 14.80 -0.68
C ARG A 193 16.22 16.01 -0.21
N THR A 194 15.31 15.81 0.73
CA THR A 194 14.83 16.91 1.57
C THR A 194 14.48 16.38 2.97
N GLY A 195 15.42 16.57 3.89
CA GLY A 195 15.24 16.63 5.36
C GLY A 195 14.64 15.40 6.02
#